data_AF-A0AA96ZIT0-F1
#
_entry.id   AF-A0AA96ZIT0-F1
#
_cell.length_a   1.000
_cell.length_b   1.000
_cell.length_c   1.000
_cell.angle_alpha   90.00
_cell.angle_beta   90.00
_cell.angle_gamma   90.00
#
_symmetry.space_group_name_H-M   'P 1'
#
loop_
_entity.id
_entity.type
_entity.pdbx_description
1 polymer ?
#
loop_
_entity_poly.entity_id
_entity_poly.type
_entity_poly.pdbx_seq_one_letter_code
_entity_poly.pdbx_strand_id
1 'polypeptide(L)' 'MADKPGLTRLTTTGSGSGECGQNDCPNVYATDRGSFVVQGDVFDGFAPPEGEGLVEIPESVLREAVRVLGW' A
#
# COMPACT_ATOMS: atom_id res chain seq x y z
N MET A 1 3.60 5.00 -14.84
CA MET A 1 3.61 5.05 -13.35
C MET A 1 4.64 6.09 -12.98
N ALA A 2 4.26 7.16 -12.28
CA ALA A 2 5.26 8.14 -11.85
C ALA A 2 6.18 7.45 -10.84
N ASP A 3 7.48 7.39 -11.15
CA ASP A 3 8.48 6.89 -10.20
C ASP A 3 8.40 7.75 -8.94
N LYS A 4 8.10 7.12 -7.80
CA LYS A 4 8.18 7.76 -6.48
C LYS A 4 9.60 7.50 -5.95
N PRO A 5 10.54 8.47 -6.03
CA PRO A 5 11.92 8.24 -5.64
C PRO A 5 12.00 7.78 -4.17
N GLY A 6 12.83 6.76 -3.92
CA GLY A 6 13.02 6.18 -2.57
C GLY A 6 11.93 5.20 -2.12
N LEU A 7 10.95 4.87 -2.98
CA LEU A 7 9.88 3.91 -2.66
C LEU A 7 9.91 2.70 -3.60
N THR A 8 9.91 1.50 -3.01
CA THR A 8 9.73 0.23 -3.72
C THR A 8 8.31 -0.27 -3.50
N ARG A 9 7.50 -0.35 -4.56
CA ARG A 9 6.13 -0.91 -4.49
C ARG A 9 6.20 -2.41 -4.22
N LEU A 10 5.57 -2.87 -3.15
CA LEU A 10 5.55 -4.28 -2.73
C LEU A 10 4.35 -5.05 -3.29
N THR A 11 3.28 -4.34 -3.63
CA THR A 11 2.06 -4.94 -4.17
C THR A 11 2.11 -4.86 -5.68
N THR A 12 2.26 -6.00 -6.36
CA THR A 12 2.18 -6.00 -7.82
C THR A 12 0.73 -6.13 -8.27
N THR A 13 0.32 -5.28 -9.20
CA THR A 13 -0.84 -5.55 -10.07
C THR A 13 -0.41 -6.69 -10.99
N GLY A 14 -0.80 -7.93 -10.70
CA GLY A 14 -0.35 -9.07 -11.50
C GLY A 14 -1.29 -10.27 -11.47
N SER A 15 -1.94 -10.53 -12.61
CA SER A 15 -2.41 -11.86 -13.05
C SER A 15 -3.50 -12.54 -12.20
N GLY A 16 -4.75 -12.11 -12.35
CA GLY A 16 -5.90 -12.89 -11.87
C GLY A 16 -7.17 -12.06 -11.77
N SER A 17 -8.00 -12.10 -12.82
CA SER A 17 -9.44 -11.78 -12.81
C SER A 17 -9.93 -10.80 -11.73
N GLY A 18 -9.83 -9.49 -11.98
CA GLY A 18 -10.48 -8.47 -11.14
C GLY A 18 -9.79 -7.12 -11.15
N GLU A 19 -10.04 -6.34 -12.21
CA GLU A 19 -10.25 -4.88 -12.18
C GLU A 19 -9.22 -3.92 -11.54
N CYS A 20 -7.99 -4.30 -11.20
CA CYS A 20 -6.94 -3.32 -10.87
C CYS A 20 -6.22 -2.80 -12.14
N GLY A 21 -6.99 -2.25 -13.09
CA GLY A 21 -6.46 -1.50 -14.22
C GLY A 21 -6.52 -0.02 -13.89
N GLN A 22 -5.39 0.70 -13.91
CA GLN A 22 -5.27 2.17 -13.71
C GLN A 22 -5.01 2.68 -12.28
N ASN A 23 -4.04 2.12 -11.54
CA ASN A 23 -3.48 2.76 -10.32
C ASN A 23 -4.43 3.02 -9.12
N ASP A 24 -5.71 2.68 -9.21
CA ASP A 24 -6.71 2.96 -8.16
C ASP A 24 -6.72 1.94 -7.01
N CYS A 25 -5.85 0.93 -7.06
CA CYS A 25 -5.80 -0.07 -6.01
C CYS A 25 -4.83 0.34 -4.88
N PRO A 26 -5.22 0.14 -3.60
CA PRO A 26 -4.37 0.34 -2.43
C PRO A 26 -3.00 -0.32 -2.57
N ASN A 27 -1.97 0.30 -2.01
CA ASN A 27 -0.58 -0.13 -2.18
C ASN A 27 0.23 -0.03 -0.90
N VAL A 28 1.18 -0.95 -0.76
CA VAL A 28 2.23 -0.87 0.26
C VAL A 28 3.56 -0.64 -0.44
N TYR A 29 4.32 0.34 0.05
CA TYR A 29 5.66 0.67 -0.44
C TYR A 29 6.67 0.48 0.70
N ALA A 30 7.78 -0.20 0.41
CA ALA A 30 8.97 -0.14 1.27
C ALA A 30 9.72 1.17 1.02
N THR A 31 10.21 1.79 2.08
CA THR A 31 11.12 2.93 2.00
C THR A 31 12.56 2.48 2.11
N ASP A 32 13.48 3.28 1.59
CA ASP A 32 14.93 3.17 1.81
C ASP A 32 15.36 3.30 3.28
N ARG A 33 14.48 3.81 4.15
CA ARG A 33 14.69 3.97 5.60
C ARG A 33 14.26 2.75 6.42
N GLY A 34 13.86 1.65 5.79
CA GLY A 34 13.39 0.45 6.49
C GLY A 34 12.00 0.60 7.10
N SER A 35 11.18 1.52 6.57
CA SER A 35 9.78 1.71 6.96
C SER A 35 8.85 1.42 5.79
N PHE A 36 7.53 1.56 6.01
CA PHE A 36 6.53 1.39 4.96
C PHE A 36 5.69 2.66 4.78
N VAL A 37 5.28 2.92 3.54
CA VAL A 37 4.22 3.87 3.21
C VAL A 37 3.03 3.05 2.72
N VAL A 38 1.86 3.27 3.34
CA VAL A 38 0.62 2.58 3.02
C VAL A 38 -0.34 3.56 2.39
N GLN A 39 -0.84 3.23 1.20
CA GLN A 39 -1.87 3.96 0.48
C GLN A 39 -3.16 3.14 0.49
N GLY A 40 -4.25 3.75 0.94
CA GLY A 40 -5.58 3.18 1.00
C GLY A 40 -6.65 4.27 1.02
N ASP A 41 -7.89 3.86 1.26
CA ASP A 41 -9.00 4.80 1.44
C ASP A 41 -8.91 5.45 2.82
N VAL A 42 -9.23 6.75 2.93
CA VAL A 42 -9.17 7.45 4.22
C VAL A 42 -10.20 6.85 5.18
N PHE A 43 -9.76 6.48 6.37
CA PHE A 43 -10.63 5.99 7.43
C PHE A 43 -10.83 7.08 8.49
N ASP A 44 -12.07 7.39 8.82
CA ASP A 44 -12.44 8.48 9.74
C ASP A 44 -13.17 7.99 11.00
N GLY A 45 -13.16 6.68 11.27
CA GLY A 45 -13.80 6.09 12.44
C GLY A 45 -13.24 6.56 13.79
N PHE A 46 -12.05 7.19 13.79
CA PHE A 46 -11.52 7.94 14.92
C PHE A 46 -10.51 9.00 14.46
N ALA A 47 -10.21 9.96 15.34
CA ALA A 47 -9.20 10.98 15.09
C ALA A 47 -7.80 10.48 15.49
N PRO A 48 -6.84 10.39 14.56
CA PRO A 48 -5.47 10.07 14.92
C PRO A 48 -4.76 11.29 15.53
N PRO A 49 -3.61 11.09 16.21
CA PRO A 49 -2.71 12.17 16.63
C PRO A 49 -2.27 13.09 15.49
N GLU A 50 -1.75 14.26 15.85
CA GLU A 50 -1.26 15.24 14.88
C GLU A 50 -0.14 14.64 14.01
N GLY A 51 -0.27 14.76 12.68
CA GLY A 51 0.68 14.25 11.71
C GLY A 51 0.45 12.81 11.25
N GLU A 52 -0.55 12.13 11.78
CA GLU A 52 -0.92 10.77 11.39
C GLU A 52 -2.15 10.74 10.47
N GLY A 53 -2.26 9.69 9.64
CA GLY A 53 -3.40 9.44 8.77
C GLY A 53 -3.81 7.97 8.86
N LEU A 54 -5.13 7.73 8.92
CA LEU A 54 -5.68 6.39 8.93
C LEU A 54 -6.13 6.04 7.52
N VAL A 55 -5.72 4.87 7.05
CA VAL A 55 -6.14 4.34 5.75
C VAL A 55 -6.58 2.90 5.87
N GLU A 56 -7.63 2.54 5.13
CA GLU A 56 -8.08 1.16 4.95
C GLU A 56 -7.50 0.56 3.67
N ILE A 57 -7.01 -0.67 3.79
CA ILE A 57 -6.56 -1.48 2.66
C ILE A 57 -7.19 -2.88 2.77
N PRO A 58 -7.49 -3.54 1.64
CA PRO A 58 -7.89 -4.94 1.68
C PRO A 58 -6.80 -5.81 2.33
N GLU A 59 -7.22 -6.80 3.13
CA GLU A 59 -6.30 -7.72 3.79
C GLU A 59 -5.33 -8.42 2.81
N SER A 60 -5.83 -8.77 1.62
CA SER A 60 -5.05 -9.39 0.55
C SER A 60 -3.87 -8.54 0.10
N VAL A 61 -4.01 -7.21 0.10
CA VAL A 61 -2.95 -6.26 -0.27
C VAL A 61 -1.81 -6.33 0.74
N LEU A 62 -2.11 -6.37 2.04
CA LEU A 62 -1.09 -6.49 3.07
C LEU A 62 -0.40 -7.86 3.04
N ARG A 63 -1.17 -8.95 2.89
CA ARG A 63 -0.61 -10.30 2.79
C ARG A 63 0.35 -10.44 1.62
N GLU A 64 0.00 -9.85 0.48
CA GLU A 64 0.86 -9.83 -0.70
C GLU A 64 2.17 -9.06 -0.44
N ALA A 65 2.09 -7.90 0.21
CA ALA A 65 3.28 -7.14 0.57
C ALA A 65 4.24 -7.94 1.46
N VAL A 66 3.70 -8.63 2.49
CA VAL A 66 4.47 -9.51 3.39
C VAL A 66 5.09 -10.68 2.61
N ARG A 67 4.32 -11.32 1.71
CA ARG A 67 4.80 -12.41 0.86
C ARG A 67 5.99 -11.97 -0.02
N VAL A 68 5.93 -10.78 -0.60
CA VAL A 68 7.01 -10.24 -1.46
C VAL A 68 8.28 -9.94 -0.65
N LEU A 69 8.16 -9.60 0.64
CA LEU A 69 9.29 -9.43 1.55
C LEU A 69 9.91 -10.75 2.01
N GLY A 70 9.26 -11.89 1.76
CA GLY A 70 9.73 -13.22 2.16
C GLY A 70 9.62 -13.50 3.66
N TRP A 71 8.66 -12.86 4.34
CA TRP A 71 8.34 -13.07 5.75
C TRP A 71 7.38 -14.23 5.97
#